data_AF-A0A971C2M0-F1
#
_entry.id   AF-A0A971C2M0-F1
#
_cell.length_a   1.000
_cell.length_b   1.000
_cell.length_c   1.000
_cell.angle_alpha   90.00
_cell.angle_beta   90.00
_cell.angle_gamma   90.00
#
_symmetry.space_group_name_H-M   'P 1'
#
loop_
_entity.id
_entity.type
_entity.pdbx_description
1 polymer ?
#
loop_
_entity_poly.entity_id
_entity_poly.type
_entity_poly.pdbx_seq_one_letter_code
_entity_poly.pdbx_strand_id
1 'polypeptide(L)'
;MAKYLIIGDTYDYRQQIRSLGGEWRKKYKGWDVPNSEAIAEFMREHTEFEMLVIETIEQLRERAQEVADEKANRLIERAAKKRQKAEEMETPIERMRGDTAFFTQPNINSSSGRAFTRQRERMFDKYRKGIELEAEADELEARAESIRFVQIQGDAERRREKQRREAFERLPVGTKVNYFHNRDRVYTVVKHNKKTVRIQRDSEKPFSVDPLYLQVIE
;
A
#
# COMPACT_ATOMS: atom_id res chain seq x y z
N MET A 1 2.03 24.61 8.93
CA MET A 1 3.48 24.89 8.93
C MET A 1 4.03 24.28 7.67
N ALA A 2 4.73 25.06 6.84
CA ALA A 2 5.40 24.53 5.65
C ALA A 2 6.47 23.52 6.09
N LYS A 3 6.58 22.41 5.34
CA LYS A 3 7.63 21.41 5.54
C LYS A 3 8.72 21.64 4.50
N TYR A 4 9.97 21.62 4.94
CA TYR A 4 11.13 21.74 4.08
C TYR A 4 11.74 20.35 3.95
N LEU A 5 11.87 19.87 2.73
CA LEU A 5 12.38 18.54 2.44
C LEU A 5 13.65 18.66 1.60
N ILE A 6 14.78 18.20 2.13
CA ILE A 6 16.01 18.07 1.33
C ILE A 6 16.00 16.71 0.64
N ILE A 7 16.15 16.72 -0.69
CA ILE A 7 16.22 15.52 -1.54
C ILE A 7 17.50 15.54 -2.38
N GLY A 8 17.97 14.36 -2.78
CA GLY A 8 19.23 14.16 -3.49
C GLY A 8 20.07 13.04 -2.90
N ASP A 9 21.29 12.88 -3.39
CA ASP A 9 22.26 11.90 -2.86
C ASP A 9 22.92 12.41 -1.57
N THR A 10 22.12 12.46 -0.51
CA THR A 10 22.50 13.03 0.79
C THR A 10 23.18 12.02 1.72
N TYR A 11 23.62 10.86 1.19
CA TYR A 11 24.09 9.74 2.02
C TYR A 11 25.30 10.12 2.86
N ASP A 12 26.26 10.83 2.27
CA ASP A 12 27.50 11.23 2.93
C ASP A 12 27.27 12.31 4.00
N TYR A 13 26.28 13.18 3.79
CA TYR A 13 25.95 14.29 4.68
C TYR A 13 24.85 13.97 5.71
N ARG A 14 24.43 12.70 5.80
CA ARG A 14 23.34 12.25 6.70
C ARG A 14 23.55 12.64 8.16
N GLN A 15 24.79 12.65 8.64
CA GLN A 15 25.09 13.00 10.03
C GLN A 15 24.99 14.51 10.26
N GLN A 16 25.47 15.30 9.30
CA GLN A 16 25.38 16.75 9.33
C GLN A 16 23.92 17.21 9.28
N ILE A 17 23.13 16.72 8.33
CA ILE A 17 21.69 17.04 8.23
C ILE A 17 20.95 16.67 9.53
N ARG A 18 21.30 15.54 10.15
CA ARG A 18 20.71 15.11 11.43
C ARG A 18 21.10 16.04 12.59
N SER A 19 22.34 16.52 12.62
CA SER A 19 22.80 17.49 13.62
C SER A 19 22.08 18.84 13.51
N LEU A 20 21.68 19.21 12.28
CA LEU A 20 20.87 20.40 11.99
C LEU A 20 19.37 20.22 12.27
N GLY A 21 18.98 19.11 12.91
CA GLY A 21 17.59 18.82 13.25
C GLY A 21 16.78 18.10 12.16
N GLY A 22 17.45 17.61 11.12
CA GLY A 22 16.80 16.86 10.05
C GLY A 22 16.40 15.43 10.44
N GLU A 23 15.21 15.01 10.01
CA GLU A 23 14.72 13.65 10.19
C GLU A 23 14.43 12.98 8.83
N TRP A 24 15.05 11.82 8.57
CA TRP A 24 14.83 11.09 7.34
C TRP A 24 13.41 10.51 7.25
N ARG A 25 12.66 10.89 6.21
CA ARG A 25 11.32 10.38 5.92
C ARG A 25 11.34 9.45 4.71
N LYS A 26 11.38 8.14 4.97
CA LYS A 26 11.36 7.09 3.91
C LYS A 26 10.23 7.24 2.89
N LYS A 27 9.05 7.72 3.33
CA LYS A 27 7.87 7.88 2.49
C LYS A 27 8.04 8.96 1.41
N TYR A 28 8.84 9.98 1.67
CA TYR A 28 9.09 11.08 0.74
C TYR A 28 10.50 11.03 0.13
N LYS A 29 11.31 10.04 0.57
CA LYS A 29 12.72 9.87 0.19
C LYS A 29 13.51 11.17 0.37
N GLY A 30 13.34 11.81 1.52
CA GLY A 30 13.99 13.08 1.83
C GLY A 30 14.07 13.36 3.33
N TRP A 31 14.84 14.37 3.68
CA TRP A 31 15.03 14.84 5.05
C TRP A 31 14.03 15.96 5.37
N ASP A 32 13.17 15.73 6.36
CA ASP A 32 12.31 16.76 6.95
C ASP A 32 13.18 17.66 7.82
N VAL A 33 13.36 18.92 7.44
CA VAL A 33 14.27 19.86 8.10
C VAL A 33 13.53 21.10 8.60
N PRO A 34 13.99 21.71 9.70
CA PRO A 34 13.44 22.98 10.16
C PRO A 34 13.83 24.12 9.21
N ASN A 35 12.97 25.14 9.12
CA ASN A 35 13.33 26.41 8.48
C ASN A 35 14.32 27.17 9.38
N SER A 36 15.62 26.99 9.12
CA SER A 36 16.69 27.60 9.91
C SER A 36 17.78 28.15 9.00
N GLU A 37 18.48 29.19 9.46
CA GLU A 37 19.59 29.79 8.71
C GLU A 37 20.71 28.78 8.43
N ALA A 38 20.98 27.86 9.38
CA ALA A 38 22.00 26.83 9.22
C ALA A 38 21.66 25.83 8.09
N ILE A 39 20.38 25.50 7.90
CA ILE A 39 19.92 24.69 6.77
C ILE A 39 20.02 25.48 5.45
N ALA A 40 19.71 26.77 5.46
CA ALA A 40 19.84 27.63 4.28
C ALA A 40 21.32 27.84 3.88
N GLU A 41 22.24 27.87 4.84
CA GLU A 41 23.69 27.88 4.58
C GLU A 41 24.18 26.53 4.04
N PHE A 42 23.74 25.42 4.64
CA PHE A 42 24.05 24.08 4.14
C PHE A 42 23.63 23.88 2.68
N MET A 43 22.44 24.36 2.29
CA MET A 43 21.97 24.28 0.89
C MET A 43 22.76 25.19 -0.07
N ARG A 44 23.33 26.30 0.41
CA ARG A 44 24.20 27.15 -0.41
C ARG A 44 25.55 26.50 -0.68
N GLU A 45 26.07 25.76 0.31
CA GLU A 45 27.30 24.97 0.16
C GLU A 45 27.09 23.75 -0.74
N HIS A 46 25.91 23.14 -0.69
CA HIS A 46 25.58 21.89 -1.40
C HIS A 46 24.49 22.12 -2.45
N THR A 47 24.88 22.78 -3.54
CA THR A 47 23.97 23.11 -4.66
C THR A 47 23.45 21.89 -5.43
N GLU A 48 24.04 20.71 -5.20
CA GLU A 48 23.59 19.44 -5.77
C GLU A 48 22.31 18.89 -5.15
N PHE A 49 21.92 19.40 -3.97
CA PHE A 49 20.68 19.01 -3.30
C PHE A 49 19.54 19.93 -3.69
N GLU A 50 18.35 19.37 -3.77
CA GLU A 50 17.14 20.13 -4.03
C GLU A 50 16.34 20.26 -2.73
N MET A 51 15.92 21.49 -2.41
CA MET A 51 15.03 21.78 -1.29
C MET A 51 13.62 21.95 -1.82
N LEU A 52 12.75 21.00 -1.48
CA LEU A 52 11.33 21.10 -1.74
C LEU A 52 10.62 21.79 -0.57
N VAL A 53 9.88 22.85 -0.86
CA VAL A 53 9.01 23.52 0.11
C VAL A 53 7.59 23.00 -0.09
N ILE A 54 7.13 22.22 0.89
CA ILE A 54 5.81 21.59 0.87
C ILE A 54 4.89 22.40 1.78
N GLU A 55 4.03 23.20 1.16
CA GLU A 55 3.11 24.09 1.88
C GLU A 55 1.79 23.38 2.19
N THR A 56 1.36 22.47 1.32
CA THR A 56 0.07 21.78 1.41
C THR A 56 0.22 20.27 1.61
N ILE A 57 -0.81 19.66 2.20
CA ILE A 57 -0.89 18.20 2.37
C ILE A 57 -1.00 17.49 1.00
N GLU A 58 -1.56 18.16 -0.01
CA GLU A 58 -1.72 17.57 -1.36
C GLU A 58 -0.38 17.47 -2.09
N GLN A 59 0.50 18.47 -2.01
CA GLN A 59 1.89 18.37 -2.50
C GLN A 59 2.67 17.26 -1.78
N LEU A 60 2.44 17.10 -0.47
CA LEU A 60 3.03 16.00 0.31
C LEU A 60 2.53 14.63 -0.19
N ARG A 61 1.28 14.55 -0.67
CA ARG A 61 0.66 13.36 -1.23
C ARG A 61 1.21 13.02 -2.60
N GLU A 62 1.28 14.00 -3.48
CA GLU A 62 1.86 13.85 -4.81
C GLU A 62 3.28 13.30 -4.72
N ARG A 63 4.13 13.90 -3.87
CA ARG A 63 5.49 13.41 -3.66
C ARG A 63 5.54 11.98 -3.12
N ALA A 64 4.68 11.66 -2.16
CA ALA A 64 4.64 10.32 -1.60
C ALA A 64 4.19 9.28 -2.64
N GLN A 65 3.26 9.68 -3.51
CA GLN A 65 2.74 8.87 -4.60
C GLN A 65 3.84 8.62 -5.65
N GLU A 66 4.58 9.65 -6.06
CA GLU A 66 5.73 9.50 -6.98
C GLU A 66 6.74 8.47 -6.46
N VAL A 67 7.14 8.59 -5.19
CA VAL A 67 8.10 7.67 -4.56
C VAL A 67 7.55 6.24 -4.51
N ALA A 68 6.25 6.09 -4.25
CA ALA A 68 5.59 4.80 -4.25
C ALA A 68 5.49 4.19 -5.65
N ASP A 69 5.17 5.00 -6.66
CA ASP A 69 5.05 4.59 -8.05
C ASP A 69 6.41 4.18 -8.62
N GLU A 70 7.48 4.94 -8.37
CA GLU A 70 8.85 4.54 -8.70
C GLU A 70 9.19 3.17 -8.13
N LYS A 71 8.85 2.95 -6.85
CA LYS A 71 9.13 1.69 -6.16
C LYS A 71 8.29 0.54 -6.72
N ALA A 72 7.02 0.79 -7.02
CA ALA A 72 6.12 -0.18 -7.64
C ALA A 72 6.62 -0.57 -9.04
N ASN A 73 7.03 0.40 -9.85
CA ASN A 73 7.56 0.15 -11.19
C ASN A 73 8.82 -0.73 -11.16
N ARG A 74 9.74 -0.48 -10.22
CA ARG A 74 10.91 -1.37 -10.02
C ARG A 74 10.54 -2.80 -9.64
N LEU A 75 9.43 -2.99 -8.91
CA LEU A 75 8.94 -4.33 -8.57
C LEU A 75 8.32 -5.02 -9.79
N ILE A 76 7.52 -4.28 -10.57
CA ILE A 76 6.92 -4.76 -11.82
C ILE A 76 8.01 -5.16 -12.82
N GLU A 77 9.05 -4.35 -13.00
CA GLU A 77 10.19 -4.71 -13.86
C GLU A 77 10.89 -6.00 -13.41
N ARG A 78 11.02 -6.20 -12.09
CA ARG A 78 11.59 -7.44 -11.52
C ARG A 78 10.66 -8.64 -11.75
N ALA A 79 9.35 -8.44 -11.58
CA ALA A 79 8.36 -9.47 -11.86
C ALA A 79 8.38 -9.88 -13.33
N ALA A 80 8.42 -8.91 -14.26
CA ALA A 80 8.53 -9.16 -15.70
C ALA A 80 9.77 -9.99 -16.06
N LYS A 81 10.94 -9.64 -15.49
CA LYS A 81 12.18 -10.42 -15.68
C LYS A 81 12.07 -11.84 -15.13
N LYS A 82 11.36 -12.04 -14.02
CA LYS A 82 11.11 -13.38 -13.45
C LYS A 82 10.18 -14.20 -14.34
N ARG A 83 9.10 -13.60 -14.85
CA ARG A 83 8.18 -14.28 -15.79
C ARG A 83 8.88 -14.69 -17.08
N GLN A 84 9.68 -13.80 -17.67
CA GLN A 84 10.48 -14.15 -18.85
C GLN A 84 11.38 -15.36 -18.58
N LYS A 85 12.03 -15.38 -17.42
CA LYS A 85 12.88 -16.50 -17.01
C LYS A 85 12.08 -17.78 -16.71
N ALA A 86 10.88 -17.67 -16.17
CA ALA A 86 9.97 -18.80 -15.95
C ALA A 86 9.57 -19.43 -17.30
N GLU A 87 9.12 -18.61 -18.25
CA GLU A 87 8.77 -19.03 -19.61
C GLU A 87 9.92 -19.77 -20.30
N GLU A 88 11.15 -19.24 -20.21
CA GLU A 88 12.36 -19.91 -20.71
C GLU A 88 12.61 -21.28 -20.06
N MET A 89 12.28 -21.43 -18.77
CA MET A 89 12.45 -22.68 -18.02
C MET A 89 11.37 -23.71 -18.31
N GLU A 90 10.15 -23.26 -18.64
CA GLU A 90 8.99 -24.10 -18.91
C GLU A 90 8.92 -24.56 -20.37
N THR A 91 9.38 -23.72 -21.30
CA THR A 91 9.43 -23.97 -22.75
C THR A 91 9.88 -25.39 -23.11
N PRO A 92 10.95 -25.98 -22.51
CA PRO A 92 11.36 -27.33 -22.85
C PRO A 92 10.28 -28.39 -22.58
N ILE A 93 9.55 -28.30 -21.46
CA ILE A 93 8.45 -29.23 -21.13
C ILE A 93 7.24 -28.95 -21.99
N GLU A 94 6.91 -27.68 -22.22
CA GLU A 94 5.78 -27.30 -23.06
C GLU A 94 5.93 -27.81 -24.50
N ARG A 95 7.15 -27.84 -25.03
CA ARG A 95 7.43 -28.46 -26.35
C ARG A 95 7.14 -29.95 -26.40
N MET A 96 7.13 -30.64 -25.26
CA MET A 96 6.78 -32.07 -25.18
C MET A 96 5.28 -32.27 -24.96
N ARG A 97 4.47 -31.21 -24.88
CA ARG A 97 3.03 -31.30 -24.67
C ARG A 97 2.38 -32.09 -25.82
N GLY A 98 1.66 -33.15 -25.47
CA GLY A 98 1.05 -34.07 -26.44
C GLY A 98 1.92 -35.27 -26.80
N ASP A 99 3.20 -35.30 -26.44
CA ASP A 99 4.02 -36.51 -26.50
C ASP A 99 3.74 -37.40 -25.28
N THR A 100 2.67 -38.20 -25.39
CA THR A 100 2.29 -39.18 -24.34
C THR A 100 3.43 -40.14 -24.03
N ALA A 101 4.25 -40.49 -25.02
CA ALA A 101 5.35 -41.42 -24.83
C ALA A 101 6.44 -40.81 -23.94
N PHE A 102 6.77 -39.53 -24.10
CA PHE A 102 7.72 -38.83 -23.23
C PHE A 102 7.31 -38.90 -21.74
N PHE A 103 6.02 -38.68 -21.45
CA PHE A 103 5.50 -38.63 -20.08
C PHE A 103 5.27 -40.01 -19.44
N THR A 104 4.90 -41.02 -20.23
CA THR A 104 4.43 -42.31 -19.71
C THR A 104 5.44 -43.44 -19.84
N GLN A 105 6.48 -43.30 -20.68
CA GLN A 105 7.46 -44.36 -20.86
C GLN A 105 8.16 -44.73 -19.54
N PRO A 106 8.29 -46.05 -19.25
CA PRO A 106 8.97 -46.53 -18.06
C PRO A 106 10.47 -46.23 -18.12
N ASN A 107 11.08 -46.06 -16.95
CA ASN A 107 12.52 -45.89 -16.84
C ASN A 107 13.23 -47.22 -17.11
N ILE A 108 13.79 -47.40 -18.31
CA ILE A 108 14.52 -48.60 -18.70
C ILE A 108 15.95 -48.53 -18.15
N ASN A 109 16.41 -49.59 -17.46
CA ASN A 109 17.77 -49.67 -16.91
C ASN A 109 18.82 -50.06 -17.96
N SER A 110 18.88 -49.30 -19.06
CA SER A 110 19.91 -49.37 -20.10
C SER A 110 20.71 -48.07 -20.13
N SER A 111 21.82 -48.02 -20.88
CA SER A 111 22.60 -46.77 -21.01
C SER A 111 21.76 -45.63 -21.61
N SER A 112 21.00 -45.92 -22.66
CA SER A 112 20.08 -44.97 -23.31
C SER A 112 18.88 -44.62 -22.43
N GLY A 113 18.30 -45.60 -21.72
CA GLY A 113 17.18 -45.36 -20.80
C GLY A 113 17.57 -44.45 -19.64
N ARG A 114 18.74 -44.66 -19.02
CA ARG A 114 19.25 -43.76 -17.97
C ARG A 114 19.52 -42.33 -18.48
N ALA A 115 20.01 -42.19 -19.71
CA ALA A 115 20.23 -40.87 -20.31
C ALA A 115 18.90 -40.12 -20.52
N PHE A 116 17.88 -40.82 -21.03
CA PHE A 116 16.52 -40.29 -21.19
C PHE A 116 15.90 -39.89 -19.83
N THR A 117 15.97 -40.76 -18.82
CA THR A 117 15.46 -40.46 -17.46
C THR A 117 16.09 -39.19 -16.91
N ARG A 118 17.43 -39.05 -16.98
CA ARG A 118 18.13 -37.84 -16.52
C ARG A 118 17.74 -36.58 -17.30
N GLN A 119 17.52 -36.70 -18.60
CA GLN A 119 17.05 -35.57 -19.41
C GLN A 119 15.66 -35.13 -18.94
N ARG A 120 14.73 -36.08 -18.79
CA ARG A 120 13.37 -35.83 -18.34
C ARG A 120 13.34 -35.22 -16.93
N GLU A 121 14.12 -35.75 -15.99
CA GLU A 121 14.25 -35.20 -14.64
C GLU A 121 14.74 -33.75 -14.66
N ARG A 122 15.79 -33.44 -15.43
CA ARG A 122 16.27 -32.05 -15.58
C ARG A 122 15.21 -31.11 -16.16
N MET A 123 14.38 -31.61 -17.08
CA MET A 123 13.27 -30.82 -17.64
C MET A 123 12.20 -30.56 -16.58
N PHE A 124 11.83 -31.55 -15.77
CA PHE A 124 10.88 -31.36 -14.67
C PHE A 124 11.42 -30.46 -13.57
N ASP A 125 12.70 -30.54 -13.24
CA ASP A 125 13.33 -29.66 -12.26
C ASP A 125 13.34 -28.21 -12.74
N LYS A 126 13.59 -27.97 -14.04
CA LYS A 126 13.48 -26.63 -14.62
C LYS A 126 12.05 -26.13 -14.60
N TYR A 127 11.09 -26.94 -15.00
CA TYR A 127 9.67 -26.59 -14.98
C TYR A 127 9.18 -26.22 -13.57
N ARG A 128 9.57 -26.99 -12.54
CA ARG A 128 9.25 -26.66 -11.15
C ARG A 128 9.82 -25.29 -10.73
N LYS A 129 11.06 -25.00 -11.12
CA LYS A 129 11.68 -23.69 -10.89
C LYS A 129 10.99 -22.57 -11.67
N GLY A 130 10.44 -22.86 -12.85
CA GLY A 130 9.59 -21.93 -13.61
C GLY A 130 8.37 -21.53 -12.80
N ILE A 131 7.61 -22.51 -12.31
CA ILE A 131 6.43 -22.27 -11.46
C ILE A 131 6.79 -21.46 -10.20
N GLU A 132 7.90 -21.78 -9.53
CA GLU A 132 8.37 -21.02 -8.38
C GLU A 132 8.67 -19.54 -8.74
N LEU A 133 9.31 -19.30 -9.89
CA LEU A 133 9.60 -17.96 -10.37
C LEU A 133 8.34 -17.18 -10.76
N GLU A 134 7.33 -17.86 -11.29
CA GLU A 134 6.02 -17.27 -11.59
C GLU A 134 5.32 -16.82 -10.32
N ALA A 135 5.26 -17.69 -9.30
CA ALA A 135 4.70 -17.33 -7.98
C ALA A 135 5.45 -16.14 -7.34
N GLU A 136 6.78 -16.13 -7.42
CA GLU A 136 7.57 -14.99 -6.96
C GLU A 136 7.29 -13.69 -7.76
N ALA A 137 6.96 -13.80 -9.05
CA ALA A 137 6.57 -12.65 -9.86
C ALA A 137 5.21 -12.10 -9.41
N ASP A 138 4.23 -12.97 -9.17
CA ASP A 138 2.90 -12.59 -8.68
C ASP A 138 2.97 -11.92 -7.31
N GLU A 139 3.80 -12.42 -6.39
CA GLU A 139 4.04 -11.78 -5.10
C GLU A 139 4.63 -10.37 -5.25
N LEU A 140 5.54 -10.17 -6.21
CA LEU A 140 6.14 -8.86 -6.49
C LEU A 140 5.11 -7.88 -7.06
N GLU A 141 4.19 -8.35 -7.91
CA GLU A 141 3.11 -7.53 -8.47
C GLU A 141 2.08 -7.15 -7.42
N ALA A 142 1.60 -8.11 -6.63
CA ALA A 142 0.69 -7.84 -5.51
C ALA A 142 1.31 -6.84 -4.52
N ARG A 143 2.62 -6.96 -4.28
CA ARG A 143 3.36 -5.99 -3.46
C ARG A 143 3.46 -4.62 -4.13
N ALA A 144 3.66 -4.56 -5.44
CA ALA A 144 3.70 -3.31 -6.20
C ALA A 144 2.36 -2.58 -6.11
N GLU A 145 1.25 -3.29 -6.31
CA GLU A 145 -0.10 -2.78 -6.16
C GLU A 145 -0.34 -2.23 -4.76
N SER A 146 0.02 -2.99 -3.73
CA SER A 146 -0.12 -2.55 -2.33
C SER A 146 0.67 -1.27 -2.04
N ILE A 147 1.88 -1.14 -2.59
CA ILE A 147 2.74 0.03 -2.36
C ILE A 147 2.17 1.30 -2.99
N ARG A 148 1.48 1.20 -4.13
CA ARG A 148 0.87 2.35 -4.82
C ARG A 148 -0.18 3.06 -3.95
N PHE A 149 -0.79 2.37 -3.00
CA PHE A 149 -1.77 2.98 -2.08
C PHE A 149 -1.07 3.68 -0.91
N VAL A 150 -0.68 4.93 -1.11
CA VAL A 150 -0.03 5.72 -0.07
C VAL A 150 -1.04 6.36 0.88
N GLN A 151 -0.87 6.11 2.18
CA GLN A 151 -1.64 6.78 3.23
C GLN A 151 -0.81 7.88 3.89
N ILE A 152 -1.36 9.08 4.05
CA ILE A 152 -0.74 10.18 4.81
C ILE A 152 -1.46 10.35 6.14
N GLN A 153 -0.72 10.88 7.13
CA GLN A 153 -1.29 11.22 8.42
C GLN A 153 -2.47 12.18 8.24
N GLY A 154 -3.61 11.86 8.86
CA GLY A 154 -4.84 12.64 8.72
C GLY A 154 -5.79 12.13 7.63
N ASP A 155 -5.36 11.27 6.70
CA ASP A 155 -6.27 10.70 5.68
C ASP A 155 -7.39 9.86 6.30
N ALA A 156 -7.06 9.09 7.34
CA ALA A 156 -8.04 8.31 8.08
C ALA A 156 -9.04 9.21 8.83
N GLU A 157 -8.57 10.33 9.41
CA GLU A 157 -9.44 11.28 10.08
C GLU A 157 -10.34 12.01 9.08
N ARG A 158 -9.79 12.47 7.96
CA ARG A 158 -10.52 13.08 6.84
C ARG A 158 -11.62 12.15 6.31
N ARG A 159 -11.32 10.86 6.13
CA ARG A 159 -12.32 9.86 5.71
C ARG A 159 -13.44 9.73 6.74
N ARG A 160 -13.11 9.63 8.03
CA ARG A 160 -14.10 9.56 9.11
C ARG A 160 -14.92 10.85 9.20
N GLU A 161 -14.33 12.02 8.97
CA GLU A 161 -15.05 13.29 8.95
C GLU A 161 -16.03 13.38 7.78
N LYS A 162 -15.63 12.94 6.59
CA LYS A 162 -16.53 12.84 5.44
C LYS A 162 -17.71 11.92 5.74
N GLN A 163 -17.44 10.71 6.23
CA GLN A 163 -18.47 9.74 6.62
C GLN A 163 -19.39 10.30 7.71
N ARG A 164 -18.85 10.98 8.72
CA ARG A 164 -19.64 11.64 9.76
C ARG A 164 -20.51 12.75 9.20
N ARG A 165 -20.00 13.58 8.28
CA ARG A 165 -20.76 14.66 7.66
C ARG A 165 -21.95 14.11 6.87
N GLU A 166 -21.70 13.08 6.05
CA GLU A 166 -22.76 12.37 5.31
C GLU A 166 -23.79 11.75 6.27
N ALA A 167 -23.33 11.18 7.40
CA ALA A 167 -24.22 10.63 8.41
C ALA A 167 -25.03 11.71 9.15
N PHE A 168 -24.44 12.87 9.46
CA PHE A 168 -25.16 14.01 10.06
C PHE A 168 -26.21 14.59 9.11
N GLU A 169 -25.92 14.67 7.81
CA GLU A 169 -26.88 15.12 6.80
C GLU A 169 -28.09 14.17 6.72
N ARG A 170 -27.85 12.86 6.88
CA ARG A 170 -28.90 11.85 6.89
C ARG A 170 -29.74 11.82 8.18
N LEU A 171 -29.28 12.47 9.24
CA LEU A 171 -29.84 12.38 10.59
C LEU A 171 -30.26 13.77 11.12
N PRO A 172 -31.25 14.47 10.55
CA PRO A 172 -31.70 15.71 11.15
C PRO A 172 -32.27 15.51 12.57
N VAL A 173 -32.32 16.60 13.35
CA VAL A 173 -32.90 16.56 14.70
C VAL A 173 -34.39 16.22 14.61
N GLY A 174 -34.84 15.26 15.42
CA GLY A 174 -36.21 14.73 15.40
C GLY A 174 -36.37 13.43 14.60
N THR A 175 -35.37 12.96 13.87
CA THR A 175 -35.44 11.69 13.15
C THR A 175 -35.47 10.50 14.10
N LYS A 176 -36.31 9.50 13.78
CA LYS A 176 -36.34 8.21 14.47
C LYS A 176 -35.25 7.29 13.93
N VAL A 177 -34.47 6.72 14.84
CA VAL A 177 -33.28 5.93 14.53
C VAL A 177 -33.22 4.68 15.38
N ASN A 178 -32.69 3.61 14.81
CA ASN A 178 -32.28 2.41 15.52
C ASN A 178 -30.78 2.48 15.80
N TYR A 179 -30.37 1.99 16.96
CA TYR A 179 -28.96 1.89 17.33
C TYR A 179 -28.43 0.48 17.00
N PHE A 180 -27.27 0.39 16.35
CA PHE A 180 -26.69 -0.87 15.88
C PHE A 180 -26.66 -2.00 16.93
N HIS A 181 -26.35 -1.69 18.19
CA HIS A 181 -26.31 -2.69 19.26
C HIS A 181 -27.70 -3.16 19.70
N ASN A 182 -28.73 -2.33 19.54
CA ASN A 182 -30.10 -2.58 19.99
C ASN A 182 -31.08 -2.21 18.87
N ARG A 183 -31.10 -3.03 17.80
CA ARG A 183 -31.91 -2.75 16.60
C ARG A 183 -33.42 -2.81 16.83
N ASP A 184 -33.86 -3.44 17.92
CA ASP A 184 -35.28 -3.57 18.26
C ASP A 184 -35.84 -2.32 18.94
N ARG A 185 -34.98 -1.33 19.27
CA ARG A 185 -35.37 -0.14 20.02
C ARG A 185 -35.25 1.12 19.18
N VAL A 186 -36.32 1.89 19.16
CA VAL A 186 -36.41 3.18 18.48
C VAL A 186 -35.96 4.31 19.41
N TYR A 187 -35.10 5.17 18.89
CA TYR A 187 -34.64 6.40 19.56
C TYR A 187 -34.94 7.60 18.67
N THR A 188 -35.04 8.79 19.25
CA THR A 188 -35.18 10.06 18.54
C THR A 188 -33.88 10.85 18.66
N VAL A 189 -33.44 11.47 17.57
CA VAL A 189 -32.28 12.38 17.58
C VAL A 189 -32.66 13.69 18.27
N VAL A 190 -31.95 14.02 19.35
CA VAL A 190 -32.21 15.23 20.16
C VAL A 190 -31.26 16.37 19.79
N LYS A 191 -29.98 16.08 19.56
CA LYS A 191 -28.96 17.09 19.30
C LYS A 191 -27.76 16.56 18.52
N HIS A 192 -27.16 17.40 17.70
CA HIS A 192 -25.83 17.20 17.13
C HIS A 192 -24.74 17.81 18.00
N ASN A 193 -23.74 16.99 18.32
CA ASN A 193 -22.45 17.45 18.83
C ASN A 193 -21.42 17.40 17.70
N LYS A 194 -20.20 17.91 17.95
CA LYS A 194 -19.13 17.98 16.95
C LYS A 194 -18.76 16.63 16.31
N LYS A 195 -18.82 15.54 17.08
CA LYS A 195 -18.44 14.18 16.61
C LYS A 195 -19.50 13.11 16.89
N THR A 196 -20.52 13.42 17.69
CA THR A 196 -21.53 12.46 18.15
C THR A 196 -22.92 13.02 17.99
N VAL A 197 -23.90 12.13 17.91
CA VAL A 197 -25.32 12.45 17.95
C VAL A 197 -25.84 12.08 19.32
N ARG A 198 -26.65 12.95 19.93
CA ARG A 198 -27.34 12.66 21.17
C ARG A 198 -28.73 12.13 20.85
N ILE A 199 -28.99 10.90 21.27
CA ILE A 199 -30.26 10.21 21.04
C ILE A 199 -30.98 9.98 22.37
N GLN A 200 -32.31 9.95 22.33
CA GLN A 200 -33.15 9.72 23.49
C GLN A 200 -34.32 8.83 23.11
N ARG A 201 -34.71 7.96 24.03
CA ARG A 201 -35.95 7.21 23.96
C ARG A 201 -36.85 7.68 25.09
N ASP A 202 -38.08 8.07 24.77
CA ASP A 202 -39.14 8.41 25.72
C ASP A 202 -38.63 9.18 26.96
N SER A 203 -38.63 8.52 28.12
CA SER A 203 -38.23 9.07 29.43
C SER A 203 -36.83 8.61 29.89
N GLU A 204 -36.07 7.91 29.04
CA GLU A 204 -34.70 7.49 29.36
C GLU A 204 -33.72 8.67 29.24
N LYS A 205 -32.59 8.58 29.96
CA LYS A 205 -31.55 9.62 29.90
C LYS A 205 -30.91 9.64 28.51
N PRO A 206 -30.73 10.82 27.88
CA PRO A 206 -30.14 10.93 26.56
C PRO A 206 -28.64 10.65 26.60
N PHE A 207 -28.17 9.78 25.72
CA PHE A 207 -26.76 9.40 25.61
C PHE A 207 -26.19 9.74 24.22
N SER A 208 -24.86 9.81 24.14
CA SER A 208 -24.15 10.19 22.92
C SER A 208 -23.62 8.97 22.19
N VAL A 209 -23.81 8.93 20.88
CA VAL A 209 -23.42 7.81 20.02
C VAL A 209 -22.71 8.34 18.78
N ASP A 210 -21.81 7.54 18.21
CA ASP A 210 -21.26 7.84 16.87
C ASP A 210 -22.39 7.72 15.83
N PRO A 211 -22.62 8.74 14.98
CA PRO A 211 -23.66 8.72 13.95
C PRO A 211 -23.57 7.51 13.02
N LEU A 212 -22.38 6.91 12.83
CA LEU A 212 -22.20 5.73 11.97
C LEU A 212 -22.88 4.46 12.50
N TYR A 213 -23.24 4.44 13.79
CA TYR A 213 -23.97 3.32 14.40
C TYR A 213 -25.49 3.53 14.43
N LEU A 214 -25.99 4.58 13.79
CA LEU A 214 -27.41 4.88 13.73
C LEU A 214 -27.96 4.55 12.34
N GLN A 215 -29.14 3.92 12.33
CA GLN A 215 -29.89 3.64 11.11
C GLN A 215 -31.22 4.37 11.19
N VAL A 216 -31.55 5.14 10.14
CA VAL A 216 -32.86 5.80 10.05
C VAL A 216 -33.94 4.74 9.91
N ILE A 217 -34.99 4.89 10.69
CA ILE A 217 -36.22 4.11 10.56
C ILE A 217 -37.20 5.01 9.83
N GLU A 218 -37.70 4.54 8.68
CA GLU A 218 -38.81 5.19 7.99
C GLU A 218 -40.11 5.08 8.79
#